data_AF-A0A1Y4SQ92-F1
#
_entry.id   AF-A0A1Y4SQ92-F1
#
_cell.length_a   1.000
_cell.length_b   1.000
_cell.length_c   1.000
_cell.angle_alpha   90.00
_cell.angle_beta   90.00
_cell.angle_gamma   90.00
#
_symmetry.space_group_name_H-M   'P 1'
#
loop_
_entity.id
_entity.type
_entity.pdbx_description
1 polymer ?
#
loop_
_entity_poly.entity_id
_entity_poly.type
_entity_poly.pdbx_seq_one_letter_code
_entity_poly.pdbx_strand_id
1 'polypeptide(L)'
;MRIPNKVIINAVPYKVNVRCDLRMGPDYASEIFEADQEINIRDYSGKDTMKVSFLHECIHGMLYSLGYVKHDEKMIDGLAHQLYAFIKDNPEIFKGETKK
;
A
#
# COMPACT_ATOMS: atom_id res chain seq x y z
N MET A 1 2.74 11.37 -0.94
CA MET A 1 3.44 10.08 -0.93
C MET A 1 3.86 9.65 -2.35
N ARG A 2 4.97 8.91 -2.49
CA ARG A 2 5.38 8.21 -3.73
C ARG A 2 5.20 6.71 -3.56
N ILE A 3 4.91 5.98 -4.63
CA ILE A 3 4.92 4.51 -4.61
C ILE A 3 6.38 4.07 -4.85
N PRO A 4 7.05 3.44 -3.87
CA PRO A 4 8.42 2.97 -4.05
C PRO A 4 8.43 1.68 -4.88
N ASN A 5 9.62 1.20 -5.28
CA ASN A 5 9.79 -0.13 -5.87
C ASN A 5 9.98 -1.24 -4.80
N LYS A 6 10.11 -0.85 -3.53
CA LYS A 6 10.30 -1.73 -2.39
C LYS A 6 9.73 -1.07 -1.13
N VAL A 7 9.04 -1.83 -0.30
CA VAL A 7 8.59 -1.43 1.04
C VAL A 7 8.96 -2.51 2.04
N ILE A 8 9.15 -2.16 3.31
CA ILE A 8 9.47 -3.12 4.38
C ILE A 8 8.28 -3.16 5.34
N ILE A 9 7.75 -4.36 5.57
CA ILE A 9 6.62 -4.60 6.49
C ILE A 9 7.06 -5.68 7.48
N ASN A 10 7.07 -5.38 8.77
CA ASN A 10 7.53 -6.28 9.85
C ASN A 10 8.88 -6.96 9.53
N ALA A 11 9.89 -6.17 9.14
CA ALA A 11 11.22 -6.62 8.69
C ALA A 11 11.24 -7.50 7.42
N VAL A 12 10.11 -7.71 6.75
CA VAL A 12 10.01 -8.44 5.48
C VAL A 12 10.02 -7.45 4.31
N PRO A 13 10.95 -7.58 3.34
CA PRO A 13 11.01 -6.72 2.17
C PRO A 13 10.01 -7.15 1.09
N TYR A 14 9.06 -6.29 0.74
CA TYR A 14 8.14 -6.50 -0.37
C TYR A 14 8.62 -5.77 -1.62
N LYS A 15 8.64 -6.46 -2.76
CA LYS A 15 8.80 -5.84 -4.08
C LYS A 15 7.47 -5.18 -4.46
N VAL A 16 7.55 -3.93 -4.93
CA VAL A 16 6.37 -3.17 -5.34
C VAL A 16 6.46 -2.93 -6.85
N ASN A 17 5.46 -3.38 -7.59
CA ASN A 17 5.39 -3.22 -9.04
C ASN A 17 4.17 -2.39 -9.43
N VAL A 18 4.35 -1.51 -10.42
CA VAL A 18 3.25 -0.84 -11.11
C VAL A 18 3.12 -1.49 -12.48
N ARG A 19 1.96 -2.08 -12.79
CA ARG A 19 1.74 -2.88 -14.01
C ARG A 19 0.28 -2.90 -14.45
N CYS A 20 -0.03 -3.31 -15.66
CA CYS A 20 -1.43 -3.36 -16.16
C CYS A 20 -2.09 -4.73 -15.99
N ASP A 21 -1.30 -5.77 -15.74
CA ASP A 21 -1.68 -7.19 -15.76
C ASP A 21 -1.58 -7.80 -14.36
N LEU A 22 -2.58 -7.53 -13.53
CA LEU A 22 -2.72 -8.15 -12.20
C LEU A 22 -3.13 -9.62 -12.33
N ARG A 23 -2.61 -10.48 -11.45
CA ARG A 23 -2.86 -11.93 -11.44
C ARG A 23 -4.31 -12.24 -11.02
N MET A 24 -4.90 -11.45 -10.12
CA MET A 24 -6.29 -11.59 -9.66
C MET A 24 -7.32 -11.20 -10.74
N GLY A 25 -6.91 -10.52 -11.80
CA GLY A 25 -7.76 -10.18 -12.93
C GLY A 25 -8.03 -8.67 -13.10
N PRO A 26 -8.84 -8.30 -14.11
CA PRO A 26 -9.03 -6.92 -14.54
C PRO A 26 -9.79 -6.04 -13.52
N ASP A 27 -10.62 -6.65 -12.67
CA ASP A 27 -11.51 -5.92 -11.75
C ASP A 27 -10.81 -5.43 -10.48
N TYR A 28 -9.55 -5.83 -10.27
CA TYR A 28 -8.76 -5.43 -9.10
C TYR A 28 -7.86 -4.22 -9.41
N ALA A 29 -7.79 -3.29 -8.45
CA ALA A 29 -6.92 -2.12 -8.53
C ALA A 29 -5.50 -2.41 -8.03
N SER A 30 -5.35 -3.41 -7.16
CA SER A 30 -4.09 -3.87 -6.60
C SER A 30 -4.24 -5.30 -6.05
N GLU A 31 -3.11 -5.90 -5.72
CA GLU A 31 -3.01 -7.22 -5.10
C GLU A 31 -1.70 -7.32 -4.29
N ILE A 32 -1.75 -8.07 -3.20
CA ILE A 32 -0.60 -8.50 -2.42
C ILE A 32 -0.51 -10.03 -2.41
N PHE A 33 0.73 -10.53 -2.48
CA PHE A 33 1.07 -11.94 -2.27
C PHE A 33 2.13 -12.02 -1.19
N GLU A 34 1.72 -12.31 0.05
CA GLU A 34 2.61 -12.28 1.23
C GLU A 34 3.68 -13.36 1.18
N ALA A 35 3.34 -14.54 0.65
CA ALA A 35 4.29 -15.63 0.45
C ALA A 35 5.38 -15.27 -0.58
N ASP A 36 5.00 -14.55 -1.65
CA ASP A 36 5.91 -14.12 -2.72
C ASP A 36 6.60 -12.79 -2.40
N GLN A 37 6.18 -12.10 -1.33
CA GLN A 37 6.64 -10.77 -0.93
C GLN A 37 6.48 -9.76 -2.08
N GLU A 38 5.32 -9.76 -2.73
CA GLU A 38 5.03 -8.96 -3.91
C GLU A 38 3.75 -8.14 -3.71
N ILE A 39 3.82 -6.84 -4.02
CA ILE A 39 2.68 -5.93 -4.09
C ILE A 39 2.61 -5.42 -5.52
N ASN A 40 1.47 -5.62 -6.17
CA ASN A 40 1.24 -5.15 -7.53
C ASN A 40 0.11 -4.12 -7.52
N ILE A 41 0.39 -2.95 -8.10
CA ILE A 41 -0.58 -1.86 -8.25
C ILE A 41 -0.89 -1.71 -9.73
N ARG A 42 -2.17 -1.67 -10.09
CA ARG A 42 -2.58 -1.42 -11.47
C ARG A 42 -2.12 -0.02 -11.90
N ASP A 43 -1.51 0.10 -13.07
CA ASP A 43 -1.24 1.42 -13.65
C ASP A 43 -2.51 2.00 -14.27
N TYR A 44 -2.96 3.13 -13.73
CA TYR A 44 -4.07 3.90 -14.28
C TYR A 44 -3.85 5.40 -14.02
N SER A 45 -4.66 6.25 -14.66
CA SER A 45 -4.47 7.71 -14.67
C SER A 45 -4.61 8.36 -13.28
N GLY A 46 -5.39 7.73 -12.39
CA GLY A 46 -5.64 8.19 -11.02
C GLY A 46 -4.45 7.98 -10.09
N LYS A 47 -3.41 8.82 -10.19
CA LYS A 47 -2.18 8.68 -9.38
C LYS A 47 -2.39 8.74 -7.88
N ASP A 48 -3.45 9.40 -7.41
CA ASP A 48 -3.79 9.42 -5.98
C ASP A 48 -4.49 8.13 -5.54
N THR A 49 -5.41 7.61 -6.34
CA THR A 49 -6.03 6.31 -6.09
C THR A 49 -4.99 5.19 -6.08
N MET A 50 -4.01 5.20 -6.98
CA MET A 50 -2.90 4.23 -6.96
C MET A 50 -2.12 4.25 -5.63
N LYS A 51 -1.95 5.45 -5.04
CA LYS A 51 -1.27 5.58 -3.74
C LYS A 51 -2.14 5.06 -2.59
N VAL A 52 -3.46 5.22 -2.68
CA VAL A 52 -4.41 4.61 -1.73
C VAL A 52 -4.35 3.08 -1.85
N SER A 53 -4.44 2.54 -3.08
CA SER A 53 -4.27 1.11 -3.35
C SER A 53 -2.97 0.56 -2.76
N PHE A 54 -1.86 1.30 -2.90
CA PHE A 54 -0.60 0.91 -2.27
C PHE A 54 -0.67 0.84 -0.74
N LEU A 55 -1.32 1.80 -0.08
CA LEU A 55 -1.51 1.74 1.38
C LEU A 55 -2.46 0.61 1.79
N HIS A 56 -3.51 0.36 1.01
CA HIS A 56 -4.43 -0.76 1.21
C HIS A 56 -3.67 -2.09 1.27
N GLU A 57 -2.81 -2.37 0.28
CA GLU A 57 -1.98 -3.58 0.28
C GLU A 57 -0.95 -3.59 1.42
N CYS A 58 -0.38 -2.44 1.80
CA CYS A 58 0.52 -2.39 2.95
C CYS A 58 -0.20 -2.75 4.26
N ILE A 59 -1.46 -2.35 4.43
CA ILE A 59 -2.26 -2.67 5.61
C ILE A 59 -2.59 -4.17 5.64
N HIS A 60 -2.92 -4.77 4.49
CA HIS A 60 -3.02 -6.23 4.36
C HIS A 60 -1.75 -6.92 4.84
N GLY A 61 -0.59 -6.53 4.29
CA GLY A 61 0.71 -7.11 4.69
C GLY A 61 1.02 -6.92 6.18
N MET A 62 0.68 -5.77 6.77
CA MET A 62 0.86 -5.52 8.20
C MET A 62 -0.01 -6.46 9.04
N LEU A 63 -1.29 -6.59 8.72
CA LEU A 63 -2.22 -7.46 9.45
C LEU A 63 -1.86 -8.93 9.29
N TYR A 64 -1.49 -9.37 8.08
CA TYR A 64 -0.95 -10.69 7.84
C TYR A 64 0.27 -10.98 8.74
N SER A 65 1.21 -10.03 8.83
CA SER A 65 2.42 -10.18 9.65
C SER A 65 2.15 -10.27 11.16
N LEU A 66 1.00 -9.77 11.61
CA LEU A 66 0.50 -9.87 12.98
C LEU A 66 -0.34 -11.14 13.23
N GLY A 67 -0.55 -11.97 12.20
CA GLY A 67 -1.36 -13.19 12.27
C GLY A 67 -2.86 -12.99 11.98
N TYR A 68 -3.28 -11.79 11.57
CA TYR A 68 -4.67 -11.51 11.19
C TYR A 68 -4.90 -11.89 9.72
N VAL A 69 -5.14 -13.16 9.47
CA VAL A 69 -5.38 -13.71 8.10
C VAL A 69 -6.79 -13.50 7.57
N LYS A 70 -7.74 -13.08 8.43
CA LYS A 70 -9.11 -12.73 8.05
C LYS A 70 -9.45 -11.37 8.63
N HIS A 71 -9.69 -10.41 7.76
CA HIS A 71 -10.00 -9.02 8.09
C HIS A 71 -11.05 -8.47 7.14
N ASP A 72 -11.77 -7.45 7.60
CA ASP A 72 -12.83 -6.77 6.86
C ASP A 72 -12.26 -5.79 5.83
N GLU A 73 -12.50 -6.02 4.54
CA GLU A 73 -12.06 -5.15 3.44
C GLU A 73 -12.50 -3.70 3.63
N LYS A 74 -13.69 -3.46 4.18
CA LYS A 74 -14.18 -2.10 4.43
C LYS A 74 -13.30 -1.37 5.44
N MET A 75 -12.82 -2.07 6.46
CA MET A 75 -11.88 -1.52 7.43
C MET A 75 -10.52 -1.22 6.76
N ILE A 76 -10.00 -2.13 5.93
CA ILE A 76 -8.72 -1.92 5.22
C ILE A 76 -8.80 -0.70 4.30
N ASP A 77 -9.83 -0.64 3.46
CA ASP A 77 -10.06 0.46 2.52
C ASP A 77 -10.26 1.79 3.25
N GLY A 78 -11.07 1.80 4.31
CA GLY A 78 -11.27 2.97 5.16
C GLY A 78 -9.95 3.48 5.75
N LEU A 79 -9.14 2.59 6.34
CA LEU A 79 -7.84 2.95 6.89
C LEU A 79 -6.87 3.47 5.82
N ALA A 80 -6.83 2.83 4.65
CA ALA A 80 -5.99 3.27 3.54
C ALA A 80 -6.34 4.70 3.10
N HIS A 81 -7.63 4.99 2.93
CA HIS A 81 -8.12 6.33 2.59
C HIS A 81 -7.80 7.37 3.67
N GLN A 82 -8.06 7.05 4.94
CA GLN A 82 -7.82 7.99 6.05
C GLN A 82 -6.32 8.27 6.23
N LEU A 83 -5.47 7.24 6.23
CA LEU A 83 -4.02 7.41 6.34
C LEU A 83 -3.45 8.14 5.14
N TYR A 84 -3.94 7.86 3.93
CA TYR A 84 -3.52 8.58 2.74
C TYR A 84 -3.81 10.07 2.85
N ALA A 85 -5.05 10.44 3.21
CA ALA A 85 -5.44 11.84 3.40
C ALA A 85 -4.60 12.50 4.49
N PHE A 86 -4.43 11.83 5.64
CA PHE A 86 -3.63 12.33 6.75
C PHE A 86 -2.17 12.62 6.32
N ILE A 87 -1.52 11.70 5.61
CA ILE A 87 -0.15 11.88 5.12
C ILE A 87 -0.07 12.97 4.04
N LYS A 88 -1.03 12.99 3.10
CA LYS A 88 -1.04 13.93 1.98
C LYS A 88 -1.24 15.37 2.45
N ASP A 89 -2.19 15.57 3.37
CA ASP A 89 -2.63 16.91 3.77
C ASP A 89 -1.78 17.48 4.90
N ASN A 90 -0.96 16.65 5.58
CA ASN A 90 -0.07 17.07 6.66
C ASN A 90 1.41 16.73 6.39
N PRO A 91 2.00 17.19 5.26
CA PRO A 91 3.36 16.78 4.85
C PRO A 91 4.45 17.18 5.85
N GLU A 92 4.27 18.27 6.60
CA GLU A 92 5.24 18.76 7.58
C GLU A 92 5.47 17.78 8.74
N ILE A 93 4.46 17.00 9.14
CA ILE A 93 4.59 15.98 10.20
C ILE A 93 5.61 14.90 9.82
N PHE A 94 5.75 14.65 8.51
CA PHE A 94 6.57 13.57 7.96
C PHE A 94 7.88 14.07 7.34
N LYS A 95 8.15 15.37 7.34
CA LYS A 95 9.46 15.89 7.00
C LYS A 95 10.39 15.64 8.19
N GLY A 96 11.47 14.89 7.95
CA GLY A 96 12.49 14.69 9.00
C GLY A 96 13.04 16.03 9.47
N GLU A 97 13.45 16.10 10.74
CA GLU A 97 14.16 17.27 11.26
C GLU A 97 15.44 17.45 10.43
N THR A 98 15.52 18.52 9.65
CA THR A 98 16.78 18.93 9.01
C THR A 98 17.77 19.22 10.13
N LYS A 99 18.73 18.30 10.34
CA LYS A 99 19.87 18.57 11.19
C LYS A 99 20.60 19.78 10.59
N LYS A 100 20.59 20.90 11.32
CA LYS A 100 21.43 22.06 11.05
C LYS A 100 22.89 21.72 11.36
#